data_AF-A8WY68-F1
#
_entry.id   AF-A8WY68-F1
#
_cell.length_a   1.000
_cell.length_b   1.000
_cell.length_c   1.000
_cell.angle_alpha   90.00
_cell.angle_beta   90.00
_cell.angle_gamma   90.00
#
_symmetry.space_group_name_H-M   'P 1'
#
loop_
_entity.id
_entity.type
_entity.pdbx_description
1 polymer ?
#
loop_
_entity_poly.entity_id
_entity_poly.type
_entity_poly.pdbx_seq_one_letter_code
_entity_poly.pdbx_strand_id
1 'polypeptide(L)'
;MFNRFVILFSFLIFFAVAAPAPTTERETFDELRLSGMSEKGILALHNLAVKFKYEYAKVARSKKATDKLMADFTIIGKGVVNSMSQEDQEVYNSYVEKYGLS
;
A
#
# COMPACT_ATOMS: atom_id res chain seq x y z
N MET A 1 -12.37 -19.48 11.40
CA MET A 1 -11.29 -18.69 12.04
C MET A 1 -10.68 -17.79 10.97
N PHE A 2 -11.29 -16.62 10.75
CA PHE A 2 -11.10 -15.80 9.55
C PHE A 2 -10.47 -14.44 9.92
N ASN A 3 -9.43 -14.46 10.76
CA ASN A 3 -8.86 -13.25 11.37
C ASN A 3 -7.34 -13.10 11.16
N ARG A 4 -6.83 -13.53 10.01
CA ARG A 4 -5.39 -13.44 9.68
C ARG A 4 -5.05 -12.84 8.32
N PHE A 5 -6.03 -12.41 7.52
CA PHE A 5 -5.76 -11.74 6.25
C PHE A 5 -5.67 -10.23 6.47
N VAL A 6 -4.70 -9.81 7.28
CA VAL A 6 -4.17 -8.45 7.21
C VAL A 6 -3.56 -8.36 5.82
N ILE A 7 -4.24 -7.66 4.92
CA ILE A 7 -3.75 -7.32 3.58
C ILE A 7 -2.59 -6.35 3.81
N LEU A 8 -1.45 -6.96 4.12
CA LEU A 8 -0.14 -6.38 4.03
C LEU A 8 0.03 -5.96 2.57
N PHE A 9 0.02 -4.65 2.33
CA PHE A 9 0.90 -4.08 1.30
C PHE A 9 2.34 -4.31 1.78
N SER A 10 2.76 -5.57 1.85
CA SER A 10 4.14 -5.97 2.08
C SER A 10 4.59 -6.69 0.85
N PHE A 11 5.28 -5.92 0.02
CA PHE A 11 6.37 -6.50 -0.73
C PHE A 11 7.29 -7.19 0.27
N LEU A 12 7.53 -8.47 0.05
CA LEU A 12 8.56 -9.24 0.72
C LEU A 12 9.89 -8.47 0.63
N ILE A 13 10.44 -8.01 1.76
CA ILE A 13 11.88 -7.98 2.09
C ILE A 13 12.05 -7.86 3.61
N PHE A 14 12.92 -8.72 4.12
CA PHE A 14 13.64 -8.83 5.40
C PHE A 14 13.41 -7.85 6.58
N PHE A 15 13.39 -8.48 7.77
CA PHE A 15 13.54 -7.91 9.11
C PHE A 15 14.50 -6.70 9.19
N ALA A 16 13.91 -5.51 9.28
CA ALA A 16 14.46 -4.40 10.05
C ALA A 16 13.34 -3.96 11.00
N VAL A 17 13.65 -3.79 12.28
CA VAL A 17 12.67 -3.32 13.28
C VAL A 17 12.44 -1.83 13.04
N ALA A 18 11.69 -1.53 11.99
CA ALA A 18 11.10 -0.23 11.73
C ALA A 18 9.92 -0.01 12.69
N ALA A 19 9.50 1.24 12.88
CA ALA A 19 8.46 1.63 13.84
C ALA A 19 7.20 0.73 13.72
N PRO A 20 6.40 0.54 14.79
CA PRO A 20 5.19 -0.27 14.69
C PRO A 20 4.28 0.33 13.61
N ALA A 21 4.10 -0.42 12.51
CA ALA A 21 3.27 0.02 11.39
C ALA A 21 1.81 0.20 11.83
N PRO A 22 1.06 1.14 11.21
CA PRO A 22 -0.36 1.27 11.43
C PRO A 22 -1.07 -0.07 11.22
N THR A 23 -2.01 -0.37 12.10
CA THR A 23 -2.70 -1.67 12.10
C THR A 23 -3.97 -1.66 11.26
N THR A 24 -4.43 -0.48 10.86
CA THR A 24 -5.61 -0.29 10.02
C THR A 24 -5.36 0.68 8.87
N GLU A 25 -6.13 0.51 7.79
CA GLU A 25 -6.10 1.42 6.63
C GLU A 25 -6.47 2.86 7.00
N ARG A 26 -7.38 3.06 7.97
CA ARG A 26 -7.72 4.38 8.49
C ARG A 26 -6.50 5.03 9.15
N GLU A 27 -5.82 4.32 10.04
CA GLU A 27 -4.61 4.83 10.71
C GLU A 27 -3.52 5.19 9.70
N THR A 28 -3.33 4.38 8.64
CA THR A 28 -2.40 4.70 7.55
C THR A 28 -2.76 6.01 6.85
N PHE A 29 -4.01 6.20 6.44
CA PHE A 29 -4.40 7.43 5.74
C PHE A 29 -4.42 8.66 6.65
N ASP A 30 -4.72 8.49 7.93
CA ASP A 30 -4.64 9.57 8.91
C ASP A 30 -3.19 9.99 9.13
N GLU A 31 -2.25 9.05 9.22
CA GLU A 31 -0.82 9.35 9.34
C GLU A 31 -0.26 10.04 8.09
N LEU A 32 -0.58 9.55 6.89
CA LEU A 32 -0.15 10.18 5.64
C LEU A 32 -0.67 11.62 5.53
N ARG A 33 -1.92 11.85 5.94
CA ARG A 33 -2.53 13.19 6.00
C ARG A 33 -1.83 14.08 7.03
N LEU A 34 -1.55 13.58 8.23
CA LEU A 34 -0.79 14.32 9.25
C LEU A 34 0.65 14.63 8.81
N SER A 35 1.21 13.79 7.94
CA SER A 35 2.55 13.97 7.36
C SER A 35 2.56 14.93 6.16
N GLY A 36 1.40 15.50 5.80
CA GLY A 36 1.29 16.53 4.76
C GLY A 36 0.87 16.02 3.38
N MET A 37 0.48 14.75 3.24
CA MET A 37 -0.05 14.26 1.96
C MET A 37 -1.37 14.95 1.62
N SER A 38 -1.49 15.42 0.39
CA SER A 38 -2.70 16.06 -0.12
C SER A 38 -3.89 15.09 -0.18
N GLU A 39 -5.11 15.64 -0.12
CA GLU A 39 -6.33 14.85 -0.33
C GLU A 39 -6.35 14.11 -1.66
N LYS A 40 -5.71 14.68 -2.70
CA LYS A 40 -5.59 14.04 -4.01
C LYS A 40 -4.67 12.82 -3.94
N GLY A 41 -3.54 12.92 -3.24
CA GLY A 41 -2.62 11.81 -2.99
C GLY A 41 -3.29 10.70 -2.17
N ILE A 42 -3.95 11.07 -1.08
CA ILE A 42 -4.73 10.13 -0.24
C ILE A 42 -5.79 9.40 -1.07
N LEU A 43 -6.58 10.14 -1.87
CA LEU A 43 -7.60 9.56 -2.72
C LEU A 43 -7.01 8.59 -3.76
N ALA A 44 -5.84 8.91 -4.32
CA ALA A 44 -5.17 8.03 -5.28
C ALA A 44 -4.73 6.70 -4.63
N LEU A 45 -4.15 6.75 -3.42
CA LEU A 45 -3.79 5.54 -2.66
C LEU A 45 -5.01 4.74 -2.21
N HIS A 46 -6.07 5.42 -1.76
CA HIS A 46 -7.34 4.77 -1.41
C HIS A 46 -7.94 4.03 -2.61
N ASN A 47 -8.00 4.68 -3.78
CA ASN A 47 -8.52 4.06 -4.99
C ASN A 47 -7.67 2.84 -5.41
N LEU A 48 -6.35 2.91 -5.25
CA LEU A 48 -5.46 1.78 -5.47
C LEU A 48 -5.78 0.60 -4.53
N ALA A 49 -5.96 0.87 -3.24
CA ALA A 49 -6.29 -0.14 -2.24
C ALA A 49 -7.66 -0.80 -2.51
N VAL A 50 -8.68 -0.02 -2.85
CA VAL A 50 -10.00 -0.53 -3.23
C VAL A 50 -9.89 -1.43 -4.47
N LYS A 51 -9.17 -0.98 -5.50
CA LYS A 51 -8.97 -1.75 -6.72
C LYS A 51 -8.25 -3.08 -6.44
N PHE A 52 -7.22 -3.05 -5.60
CA PHE A 52 -6.50 -4.27 -5.21
C PHE A 52 -7.43 -5.26 -4.51
N LYS A 53 -8.20 -4.82 -3.50
CA LYS A 53 -9.14 -5.70 -2.77
C LYS A 53 -10.16 -6.35 -3.70
N TYR A 54 -10.71 -5.57 -4.64
CA TYR A 54 -11.68 -6.05 -5.60
C TYR A 54 -11.10 -7.10 -6.56
N GLU A 55 -9.91 -6.84 -7.13
CA GLU A 55 -9.27 -7.79 -8.05
C GLU A 55 -8.72 -9.03 -7.32
N TYR A 56 -8.19 -8.85 -6.11
CA TYR A 56 -7.68 -9.96 -5.29
C TYR A 56 -8.77 -10.97 -4.97
N ALA A 57 -9.98 -10.52 -4.62
CA ALA A 57 -11.11 -11.39 -4.34
C ALA A 57 -11.45 -12.35 -5.51
N LYS A 58 -11.18 -11.93 -6.75
CA LYS A 58 -11.43 -12.75 -7.95
C LYS A 58 -10.38 -13.85 -8.16
N VAL A 59 -9.14 -13.59 -7.74
CA VAL A 59 -8.00 -14.47 -8.03
C VAL A 59 -7.53 -15.30 -6.82
N ALA A 60 -8.02 -14.98 -5.61
CA ALA A 60 -7.54 -15.52 -4.33
C ALA A 60 -7.51 -17.07 -4.22
N ARG A 61 -8.27 -17.78 -5.05
CA ARG A 61 -8.29 -19.25 -5.06
C ARG A 61 -7.19 -19.89 -5.92
N SER A 62 -6.42 -19.09 -6.66
CA SER A 62 -5.38 -19.56 -7.57
C SER A 62 -4.06 -18.85 -7.28
N LYS A 63 -3.09 -19.60 -6.74
CA LYS A 63 -1.76 -19.07 -6.44
C LYS A 63 -1.13 -18.37 -7.65
N LYS A 64 -1.19 -19.00 -8.83
CA LYS A 64 -0.63 -18.43 -10.07
C LYS A 64 -1.29 -17.10 -10.45
N ALA A 65 -2.62 -17.00 -10.30
CA ALA A 65 -3.34 -15.78 -10.63
C ALA A 65 -3.10 -14.68 -9.59
N THR A 66 -3.01 -15.04 -8.31
CA THR A 66 -2.62 -14.14 -7.23
C THR A 66 -1.21 -13.61 -7.44
N ASP A 67 -0.22 -14.48 -7.71
CA ASP A 67 1.17 -14.06 -7.95
C ASP A 67 1.26 -13.07 -9.12
N LYS A 68 0.52 -13.33 -10.22
CA LYS A 68 0.43 -12.40 -11.35
C LYS A 68 -0.19 -11.06 -10.93
N LEU A 69 -1.30 -11.09 -10.19
CA LEU A 69 -1.95 -9.88 -9.71
C LEU A 69 -0.99 -9.05 -8.85
N MET A 70 -0.23 -9.68 -7.96
CA MET A 70 0.76 -9.00 -7.12
C MET A 70 1.82 -8.29 -7.98
N ALA A 71 2.37 -8.98 -8.98
CA ALA A 71 3.36 -8.39 -9.89
C ALA A 71 2.79 -7.20 -10.70
N ASP A 72 1.56 -7.33 -11.20
CA ASP A 72 0.88 -6.27 -11.93
C ASP A 72 0.64 -5.04 -11.01
N PHE A 73 0.21 -5.28 -9.76
CA PHE A 73 -0.07 -4.21 -8.81
C PHE A 73 1.18 -3.52 -8.27
N THR A 74 2.35 -4.16 -8.30
CA THR A 74 3.64 -3.46 -8.10
C THR A 74 3.82 -2.33 -9.10
N ILE A 75 3.56 -2.62 -10.38
CA ILE A 75 3.75 -1.67 -11.47
C ILE A 75 2.70 -0.57 -11.40
N ILE A 76 1.44 -0.95 -11.16
CA ILE A 76 0.33 0.00 -11.01
C ILE A 76 0.58 0.92 -9.81
N GLY A 77 1.00 0.38 -8.66
CA GLY A 77 1.30 1.15 -7.46
C GLY A 77 2.40 2.19 -7.70
N LYS A 78 3.51 1.79 -8.33
CA LYS A 78 4.57 2.72 -8.75
C LYS A 78 4.05 3.81 -9.70
N GLY A 79 3.21 3.43 -10.66
CA GLY A 79 2.57 4.39 -11.58
C GLY A 79 1.69 5.42 -10.85
N VAL A 80 0.93 4.98 -9.84
CA VAL A 80 0.11 5.87 -9.01
C VAL A 80 0.98 6.86 -8.24
N VAL A 81 2.02 6.38 -7.54
CA VAL A 81 2.93 7.25 -6.78
C VAL A 81 3.63 8.25 -7.71
N ASN A 82 4.18 7.79 -8.83
CA ASN A 82 4.84 8.66 -9.82
C ASN A 82 3.92 9.72 -10.45
N SER A 83 2.59 9.53 -10.38
CA SER A 83 1.61 10.49 -10.88
C SER A 83 1.18 11.54 -9.85
N MET A 84 1.61 11.40 -8.59
CA MET A 84 1.37 12.36 -7.53
C MET A 84 2.29 13.58 -7.67
N SER A 85 2.01 14.65 -6.91
CA SER A 85 2.96 15.78 -6.83
C SER A 85 4.27 15.33 -6.18
N GLN A 86 5.32 16.13 -6.34
CA GLN A 86 6.61 15.82 -5.73
C GLN A 86 6.50 15.77 -4.20
N GLU A 87 5.74 16.68 -3.59
CA GLU A 87 5.52 16.72 -2.15
C GLU A 87 4.83 15.44 -1.65
N ASP A 88 3.79 15.00 -2.36
CA ASP A 88 3.07 13.76 -2.03
C ASP A 88 3.96 12.51 -2.20
N GLN A 89 4.84 12.50 -3.20
CA GLN A 89 5.83 11.43 -3.39
C GLN A 89 6.83 11.40 -2.23
N GLU A 90 7.32 12.54 -1.77
CA GLU A 90 8.23 12.65 -0.63
C GLU A 90 7.59 12.13 0.66
N VAL A 91 6.33 12.51 0.93
CA VAL A 91 5.57 11.99 2.08
C VAL A 91 5.39 10.46 1.99
N TYR A 92 5.01 9.95 0.81
CA TYR A 92 4.88 8.50 0.60
C TYR A 92 6.20 7.76 0.82
N ASN A 93 7.29 8.27 0.26
CA ASN A 93 8.62 7.65 0.38
C ASN A 93 9.11 7.65 1.83
N SER A 94 8.90 8.76 2.55
CA SER A 94 9.23 8.84 3.97
C SER A 94 8.42 7.84 4.81
N TYR A 95 7.13 7.68 4.51
CA TYR A 95 6.28 6.66 5.14
C TYR A 95 6.80 5.25 4.86
N VAL A 96 7.16 4.94 3.62
CA VAL A 96 7.72 3.63 3.21
C VAL A 96 9.03 3.35 3.94
N GLU A 97 9.93 4.33 4.02
CA GLU A 97 11.21 4.20 4.72
C GLU A 97 11.00 3.99 6.23
N LYS A 98 10.13 4.80 6.86
CA LYS A 98 9.81 4.74 8.29
C LYS A 98 9.36 3.35 8.74
N TYR A 99 8.66 2.63 7.88
CA TYR A 99 8.10 1.31 8.17
C TYR A 99 8.82 0.15 7.47
N GLY A 100 9.92 0.41 6.76
CA GLY A 100 10.69 -0.62 6.05
C GLY A 100 9.89 -1.37 4.99
N LEU A 101 9.00 -0.65 4.27
CA LEU A 101 8.10 -1.20 3.26
C LEU A 101 8.71 -1.21 1.84
N SER A 102 10.01 -0.89 1.72
CA SER A 102 10.76 -0.74 0.46
C SER A 102 11.14 -2.06 -0.18
#